data_AF-A0A2S9XEM3-F1
#
_entry.id   AF-A0A2S9XEM3-F1
#
_cell.length_a   1.000
_cell.length_b   1.000
_cell.length_c   1.000
_cell.angle_alpha   90.00
_cell.angle_beta   90.00
_cell.angle_gamma   90.00
#
_symmetry.space_group_name_H-M   'P 1'
#
loop_
_entity.id
_entity.type
_entity.pdbx_description
1 polymer ?
#
loop_
_entity_poly.entity_id
_entity_poly.type
_entity_poly.pdbx_seq_one_letter_code
_entity_poly.pdbx_strand_id
1 'polypeptide(L)'
;MARPPVCQERLEVAGAGQVVHRFKRAWRSGAHGVVLDPLDFIARLVALIPPPHFNMLRYFGVFAARAKVRSTRGCGCSSACSPSTS
;
A
#
# COMPACT_ATOMS: atom_id res chain seq x y z
N MET A 1 10.24 -1.50 3.51
CA MET A 1 9.13 -1.54 4.48
C MET A 1 8.01 -0.64 3.99
N ALA A 2 6.76 -1.07 4.12
CA ALA A 2 5.61 -0.29 3.68
C ALA A 2 5.42 0.93 4.60
N ARG A 3 5.11 2.09 4.01
CA ARG A 3 4.77 3.29 4.78
C ARG A 3 3.50 2.98 5.58
N PRO A 4 3.48 3.13 6.91
CA PRO A 4 2.29 2.87 7.68
C PRO A 4 1.16 3.82 7.23
N PRO A 5 -0.08 3.35 7.22
CA PRO A 5 -1.24 4.13 6.76
C PRO A 5 -1.46 5.42 7.54
N VAL A 6 -1.07 5.41 8.81
CA VAL A 6 -1.17 6.54 9.73
C VAL A 6 0.18 6.77 10.41
N CYS A 7 0.52 8.04 10.64
CA CYS A 7 1.73 8.40 11.37
C CYS A 7 1.47 8.33 12.88
N GLN A 8 2.09 7.36 13.55
CA GLN A 8 1.92 7.14 14.99
C GLN A 8 2.48 8.29 15.84
N GLU A 9 3.55 8.97 15.38
CA GLU A 9 4.17 10.11 16.07
C GLU A 9 3.25 11.33 16.28
N ARG A 10 2.10 11.39 15.59
CA ARG A 10 1.14 12.50 15.66
C ARG A 10 -0.24 12.08 16.15
N LEU A 11 -0.33 10.87 16.70
CA LEU A 11 -1.54 10.31 17.26
C LEU A 11 -1.48 10.40 18.78
N GLU A 12 -2.46 11.04 19.38
CA GLU A 12 -2.57 11.16 20.84
C GLU A 12 -3.97 10.74 21.27
N VAL A 13 -4.09 10.19 22.48
CA VAL A 13 -5.39 9.89 23.10
C VAL A 13 -5.65 10.99 24.13
N ALA A 14 -6.73 11.74 23.94
CA ALA A 14 -7.16 12.77 24.87
C ALA A 14 -7.70 12.13 26.17
N GLY A 15 -7.65 12.86 27.28
CA GLY A 15 -8.05 12.36 28.61
C GLY A 15 -9.51 11.90 28.72
N ALA A 16 -10.37 12.33 27.80
CA ALA A 16 -11.76 11.86 27.68
C ALA A 16 -11.91 10.57 26.85
N GLY A 17 -10.80 9.92 26.47
CA GLY A 17 -10.79 8.71 25.64
C GLY A 17 -10.91 8.95 24.13
N GLN A 18 -10.93 10.21 23.68
CA GLN A 18 -11.03 10.56 22.25
C GLN A 18 -9.66 10.51 21.57
N VAL A 19 -9.64 10.20 20.27
CA VAL A 19 -8.41 10.09 19.48
C VAL A 19 -8.13 11.39 18.75
N VAL A 20 -6.98 12.00 18.99
CA VAL A 20 -6.55 13.25 18.35
C VAL A 20 -5.47 12.96 17.32
N HIS A 21 -5.74 13.29 16.06
CA HIS A 21 -4.76 13.20 14.99
C HIS A 21 -4.29 14.59 14.57
N ARG A 22 -3.01 14.92 14.81
CA ARG A 22 -2.43 16.21 14.41
C ARG A 22 -1.97 16.18 12.96
N PHE A 23 -2.34 17.22 12.22
CA PHE A 23 -1.88 17.42 10.85
C PHE A 23 -0.43 17.89 10.81
N LYS A 24 0.27 17.54 9.72
CA LYS A 24 1.63 18.03 9.49
C LYS A 24 1.67 19.54 9.23
N ARG A 25 0.62 20.09 8.60
CA ARG A 25 0.49 21.51 8.28
C ARG A 25 -0.93 21.95 8.66
N ALA A 26 -1.08 23.20 9.11
CA ALA A 26 -2.38 23.78 9.36
C ALA A 26 -3.26 23.63 8.11
N TRP A 27 -4.50 23.18 8.34
CA TRP A 27 -5.49 23.07 7.28
C TRP A 27 -5.86 24.47 6.76
N ARG A 28 -6.50 24.56 5.59
CA ARG A 28 -6.94 25.85 5.01
C ARG A 28 -7.85 26.66 5.93
N SER A 29 -8.51 26.02 6.88
CA SER A 29 -9.36 26.64 7.91
C SER A 29 -8.62 26.99 9.20
N GLY A 30 -7.30 26.78 9.29
CA GLY A 30 -6.52 26.95 10.52
C GLY A 30 -6.57 25.76 11.48
N ALA A 31 -7.29 24.69 11.16
CA ALA A 31 -7.33 23.49 12.01
C ALA A 31 -5.97 22.76 12.00
N HIS A 32 -5.47 22.41 13.19
CA HIS A 32 -4.19 21.73 13.39
C HIS A 32 -4.33 20.22 13.62
N GLY A 33 -5.55 19.73 13.80
CA GLY A 33 -5.83 18.32 13.98
C GLY A 33 -7.32 18.00 13.97
N VAL A 34 -7.63 16.72 14.02
CA VAL A 34 -9.00 16.19 14.09
C VAL A 34 -9.14 15.39 15.37
N VAL A 35 -10.23 15.62 16.09
CA VAL A 35 -10.67 14.77 17.20
C VAL A 35 -11.67 13.78 16.64
N LEU A 36 -11.42 12.49 16.85
CA LEU A 36 -12.24 11.38 16.39
C LEU A 36 -12.70 10.57 17.60
N ASP A 37 -13.91 10.05 17.51
CA ASP A 37 -14.33 8.97 18.40
C ASP A 37 -13.46 7.72 18.14
N PRO A 38 -13.13 6.92 19.17
CA PRO A 38 -12.34 5.71 19.00
C PRO A 38 -12.91 4.76 17.94
N LEU A 39 -14.23 4.62 17.86
CA LEU A 39 -14.87 3.70 16.93
C LEU A 39 -14.78 4.21 15.48
N ASP A 40 -14.97 5.52 15.28
CA ASP A 40 -14.78 6.16 13.98
C ASP A 40 -13.34 6.07 13.49
N PHE A 41 -12.37 6.16 14.40
CA PHE A 41 -10.97 5.99 14.06
C PHE A 41 -10.68 4.57 13.57
N ILE A 42 -11.21 3.54 14.25
CA ILE A 42 -11.07 2.14 13.84
C ILE A 42 -11.75 1.90 12.49
N ALA A 43 -12.96 2.42 12.28
CA ALA A 43 -13.68 2.28 11.01
C ALA A 43 -12.86 2.85 9.82
N ARG A 44 -12.23 4.01 10.01
CA ARG A 44 -11.34 4.62 9.00
C ARG A 44 -10.07 3.83 8.76
N LEU A 45 -9.51 3.18 9.79
CA LEU A 45 -8.38 2.26 9.62
C LEU A 45 -8.77 1.01 8.84
N VAL A 46 -9.92 0.42 9.15
CA VAL A 46 -10.44 -0.77 8.46
C VAL A 46 -10.73 -0.46 7.00
N ALA A 47 -11.26 0.72 6.68
CA ALA A 47 -11.50 1.16 5.31
C ALA A 47 -10.22 1.24 4.45
N LEU A 48 -9.05 1.31 5.08
CA LEU A 48 -7.76 1.36 4.40
C LEU A 48 -7.11 -0.02 4.20
N ILE A 49 -7.65 -1.05 4.86
CA ILE A 49 -7.25 -2.44 4.64
C ILE A 49 -7.83 -2.87 3.29
N PRO A 50 -6.99 -3.14 2.27
CA PRO A 50 -7.51 -3.59 0.99
C PRO A 50 -8.20 -4.94 1.17
N PRO A 51 -9.21 -5.25 0.33
CA PRO A 51 -9.81 -6.57 0.33
C PRO A 51 -8.74 -7.64 0.12
N PRO A 52 -8.83 -8.77 0.83
CA PRO A 52 -7.90 -9.86 0.64
C PRO A 52 -7.96 -10.31 -0.83
N HIS A 53 -6.86 -10.85 -1.36
CA HIS A 53 -6.66 -11.28 -2.76
C HIS A 53 -6.17 -10.21 -3.77
N PHE A 54 -5.95 -8.95 -3.35
CA PHE A 54 -5.20 -7.98 -4.17
C PHE A 54 -3.69 -8.05 -3.87
N ASN A 55 -2.88 -8.35 -4.90
CA ASN A 55 -1.42 -8.30 -4.81
C ASN A 55 -0.94 -6.84 -4.64
N MET A 56 -0.91 -6.36 -3.40
CA MET A 56 -0.54 -4.97 -3.08
C MET A 56 0.98 -4.75 -3.04
N LEU A 57 1.78 -5.82 -3.01
CA LEU A 57 3.25 -5.74 -3.08
C LEU A 57 3.70 -5.40 -4.50
N ARG A 58 3.66 -4.12 -4.85
CA ARG A 58 4.42 -3.60 -5.99
C ARG A 58 5.88 -3.50 -5.57
N TYR A 59 6.68 -4.48 -5.99
CA TYR A 59 8.14 -4.37 -5.93
C TYR A 59 8.58 -3.18 -6.78
N PHE A 60 9.38 -2.29 -6.22
CA PHE A 60 10.04 -1.20 -6.94
C PHE A 60 11.53 -1.57 -7.14
N GLY A 61 12.12 -1.17 -8.27
CA GLY A 61 13.51 -1.51 -8.61
C GLY A 61 13.65 -2.86 -9.36
N VAL A 62 14.77 -3.55 -9.16
CA VAL A 62 15.14 -4.77 -9.93
C VAL A 62 14.17 -5.96 -9.75
N PHE A 63 13.42 -5.99 -8.64
CA PHE A 63 12.40 -7.02 -8.40
C PHE A 63 11.01 -6.67 -8.95
N ALA A 64 10.82 -5.47 -9.51
CA ALA A 64 9.57 -5.05 -10.13
C ALA A 64 9.16 -5.97 -11.28
N ALA A 65 7.86 -6.24 -11.44
CA ALA A 65 7.34 -7.09 -12.53
C ALA A 65 7.83 -6.65 -13.93
N ARG A 66 8.07 -5.35 -14.13
CA ARG A 66 8.55 -4.74 -15.39
C ARG A 66 10.06 -4.39 -15.39
N ALA A 67 10.86 -4.99 -14.49
CA ALA A 67 12.30 -4.75 -14.47
C ALA A 67 13.00 -5.33 -15.71
N LYS A 68 13.83 -4.53 -16.39
CA LYS A 68 14.57 -4.90 -17.62
C LYS A 68 15.49 -6.12 -17.44
N VAL A 69 15.96 -6.38 -16.22
CA VAL A 69 16.81 -7.53 -15.85
C VAL A 69 16.10 -8.89 -16.05
N ARG A 70 14.77 -8.92 -16.20
CA ARG A 70 14.01 -10.17 -16.38
C ARG A 70 13.95 -10.68 -17.83
N SER A 71 14.66 -10.08 -18.78
CA SER A 71 14.67 -10.56 -20.18
C SER A 71 15.54 -11.81 -20.41
N THR A 72 16.17 -12.36 -19.37
CA THR A 72 17.00 -13.59 -19.45
C THR A 72 16.28 -14.80 -18.86
N ARG A 73 14.94 -14.87 -18.90
CA ARG A 73 14.29 -16.18 -18.81
C ARG A 73 14.38 -16.84 -20.17
N GLY A 74 15.29 -17.79 -20.26
CA GLY A 74 15.60 -18.56 -21.44
C GLY A 74 14.36 -19.12 -22.12
N CYS A 75 14.50 -19.25 -23.43
CA CYS A 75 13.67 -20.10 -24.26
C CYS A 75 13.68 -21.52 -23.65
N GLY A 76 12.66 -21.82 -22.84
CA GLY A 76 12.30 -23.17 -22.48
C GLY A 76 11.61 -23.79 -23.68
N CYS A 77 12.38 -24.60 -24.42
CA CYS A 77 11.91 -25.47 -25.49
C CYS A 77 10.52 -26.06 -25.16
N SER A 78 9.51 -25.69 -25.95
CA SER A 78 8.25 -26.44 -26.05
C SER A 78 8.31 -27.16 -27.37
N SER A 79 8.69 -28.43 -27.30
CA SER A 79 8.72 -29.39 -28.39
C SER A 79 7.41 -29.41 -29.17
N ALA A 80 7.48 -29.06 -30.45
CA ALA A 80 6.75 -29.75 -31.51
C ALA A 80 7.56 -29.63 -32.80
N CYS A 81 8.40 -30.63 -33.05
CA CYS A 81 8.60 -31.15 -34.41
C CYS A 81 7.19 -31.43 -34.99
N SER A 82 6.92 -31.11 -36.25
CA SER A 82 7.35 -31.96 -37.36
C SER A 82 7.58 -31.19 -38.68
N PRO A 83 8.41 -31.76 -39.59
CA PRO A 83 8.67 -31.22 -40.91
C PRO A 83 7.60 -31.69 -41.92
N SER A 84 7.28 -30.88 -42.92
CA SER A 84 6.72 -31.38 -44.18
C SER A 84 7.12 -30.47 -45.33
N THR A 85 8.01 -31.01 -46.16
CA THR A 85 8.37 -30.58 -47.50
C THR A 85 7.12 -30.46 -48.40
N SER A 86 6.99 -29.36 -49.14
CA SER A 86 6.61 -29.28 -50.57
C SER A 86 6.83 -27.86 -51.06
#